data_AF-A7RYB3-F1
#
_entry.id   AF-A7RYB3-F1
#
_cell.length_a   1.000
_cell.length_b   1.000
_cell.length_c   1.000
_cell.angle_alpha   90.00
_cell.angle_beta   90.00
_cell.angle_gamma   90.00
#
_symmetry.space_group_name_H-M   'P 1'
#
loop_
_entity.id
_entity.type
_entity.pdbx_description
1 polymer ?
#
loop_
_entity_poly.entity_id
_entity_poly.type
_entity_poly.pdbx_seq_one_letter_code
_entity_poly.pdbx_strand_id
1 'polypeptide(L)'
;MVKPGFLGQYDKYVILCSTSVTVSYEPVGCFADTNRRALRNEYYNYRRKINWNVYPDFSAVINNCARQAYLNGFRTMFAVQFWGECWSDGSAFTRFMKYGPSSNCAHGVGKHWANYVYHMMVTQNSVVQQCTSNGKVYNEGDTMYVPNEWLDVKDAACQKCECNSGKASSCSIGYHCDALLDGACEKYVLEPKQCCPTCVSDAKSSKEAIALPAEKPPPTWPLWP
;
A
#
# COMPACT_ATOMS: atom_id res chain seq x y z
N MET A 1 5.94 -31.20 -16.80
CA MET A 1 4.59 -31.32 -17.38
C MET A 1 3.61 -30.81 -16.33
N VAL A 2 3.12 -29.58 -16.48
CA VAL A 2 2.15 -28.97 -15.55
C VAL A 2 0.77 -29.15 -16.15
N LYS A 3 -0.14 -29.77 -15.39
CA LYS A 3 -1.55 -29.93 -15.77
C LYS A 3 -2.30 -28.61 -15.57
N PRO A 4 -3.22 -28.23 -16.47
CA PRO A 4 -4.13 -27.11 -16.27
C PRO A 4 -5.38 -27.55 -15.52
N GLY A 5 -5.91 -26.69 -14.64
CA GLY A 5 -7.24 -26.89 -14.05
C GLY A 5 -7.43 -26.14 -12.75
N PHE A 6 -8.02 -24.96 -12.82
CA PHE A 6 -9.37 -24.65 -12.30
C PHE A 6 -9.50 -23.11 -12.23
N LEU A 7 -10.18 -22.54 -13.22
CA LEU A 7 -10.73 -21.18 -13.15
C LEU A 7 -12.02 -21.28 -12.33
N GLY A 8 -11.98 -20.77 -11.09
CA GLY A 8 -13.11 -20.75 -10.15
C GLY A 8 -13.16 -19.42 -9.39
N GLN A 9 -13.89 -18.46 -9.96
CA GLN A 9 -14.79 -17.50 -9.29
C GLN A 9 -14.51 -17.11 -7.82
N TYR A 10 -13.42 -16.37 -7.55
CA TYR A 10 -13.24 -15.55 -6.33
C TYR A 10 -12.41 -14.29 -6.62
N ASP A 11 -12.92 -13.41 -7.48
CA ASP A 11 -12.42 -12.03 -7.57
C ASP A 11 -13.06 -11.20 -6.45
N LYS A 12 -12.40 -11.07 -5.29
CA LYS A 12 -12.66 -9.91 -4.41
C LYS A 12 -11.51 -9.44 -3.50
N TYR A 13 -10.39 -10.15 -3.40
CA TYR A 13 -9.23 -9.66 -2.63
C TYR A 13 -7.90 -10.06 -3.28
N VAL A 14 -7.49 -9.30 -4.29
CA VAL A 14 -6.08 -9.24 -4.72
C VAL A 14 -5.51 -7.93 -4.19
N ILE A 15 -4.74 -7.96 -3.11
CA ILE A 15 -3.84 -6.85 -2.78
C ILE A 15 -2.44 -7.39 -2.59
N LEU A 16 -1.61 -7.02 -3.55
CA LEU A 16 -0.18 -7.24 -3.64
C LEU A 16 0.50 -6.46 -2.51
N CYS A 17 1.37 -7.11 -1.74
CA CYS A 17 2.33 -6.42 -0.90
C CYS A 17 3.33 -5.71 -1.83
N SER A 18 2.99 -4.49 -2.25
CA SER A 18 3.82 -3.68 -3.16
C SER A 18 4.44 -2.56 -2.36
N THR A 19 5.64 -2.81 -1.82
CA THR A 19 6.53 -1.70 -1.45
C THR A 19 6.91 -0.99 -2.74
N SER A 20 6.29 0.15 -3.04
CA SER A 20 6.72 0.93 -4.19
C SER A 20 7.99 1.67 -3.80
N VAL A 21 9.09 1.30 -4.47
CA VAL A 21 10.35 2.00 -4.34
C VAL A 21 10.43 3.00 -5.49
N THR A 22 10.60 4.27 -5.15
CA THR A 22 10.89 5.31 -6.12
C THR A 22 12.37 5.66 -6.02
N VAL A 23 13.05 5.64 -7.17
CA VAL A 23 14.43 6.10 -7.31
C VAL A 23 14.37 7.40 -8.08
N SER A 24 14.64 8.51 -7.41
CA SER A 24 14.87 9.81 -8.03
C SER A 24 16.36 10.15 -7.99
N TYR A 25 16.78 11.08 -8.83
CA TYR A 25 18.16 11.52 -8.89
C TYR A 25 18.27 12.95 -9.40
N GLU A 26 19.37 13.61 -9.07
CA GLU A 26 19.69 14.97 -9.50
C GLU A 26 21.15 15.06 -9.99
N PRO A 27 21.44 15.91 -10.98
CA PRO A 27 22.80 16.05 -11.50
C PRO A 27 23.69 16.77 -10.48
N VAL A 28 24.87 16.20 -10.22
CA VAL A 28 25.91 16.82 -9.37
C VAL A 28 26.91 17.58 -10.24
N GLY A 29 27.35 16.97 -11.35
CA GLY A 29 28.27 17.62 -12.28
C GLY A 29 29.25 16.68 -12.96
N CYS A 30 30.22 17.27 -13.66
CA CYS A 30 31.24 16.56 -14.42
C CYS A 30 32.58 16.54 -13.68
N PHE A 31 33.14 15.35 -13.48
CA PHE A 31 34.38 15.13 -12.72
C PHE A 31 35.36 14.29 -13.50
N ALA A 32 36.64 14.57 -13.36
CA ALA A 32 37.69 13.81 -14.02
C ALA A 32 37.80 12.39 -13.43
N ASP A 33 38.18 11.43 -14.26
CA ASP A 33 38.52 10.07 -13.85
C ASP A 33 39.89 9.65 -14.38
N THR A 34 40.46 8.62 -13.78
CA THR A 34 41.76 8.07 -14.20
C THR A 34 41.76 6.55 -14.03
N ASN A 35 42.84 5.88 -14.45
CA ASN A 35 43.01 4.43 -14.28
C ASN A 35 42.88 3.94 -12.82
N ARG A 36 43.15 4.80 -11.83
CA ARG A 36 43.00 4.52 -10.40
C ARG A 36 41.57 4.70 -9.88
N ARG A 37 40.63 5.05 -10.76
CA ARG A 37 39.17 5.16 -10.59
C ARG A 37 38.68 6.00 -9.41
N ALA A 38 37.88 7.02 -9.69
CA ALA A 38 37.16 7.75 -8.66
C ALA A 38 36.11 6.83 -8.01
N LEU A 39 35.19 6.32 -8.85
CA LEU A 39 34.20 5.30 -8.52
C LEU A 39 34.68 3.94 -9.03
N ARG A 40 34.69 2.93 -8.17
CA ARG A 40 35.48 1.71 -8.41
C ARG A 40 34.72 0.55 -9.05
N ASN A 41 33.38 0.59 -9.08
CA ASN A 41 32.59 -0.50 -9.65
C ASN A 41 31.86 -0.03 -10.92
N GLU A 42 32.25 -0.59 -12.07
CA GLU A 42 31.45 -0.57 -13.30
C GLU A 42 30.40 -1.66 -13.22
N TYR A 43 29.25 -1.34 -12.64
CA TYR A 43 28.22 -2.36 -12.37
C TYR A 43 27.35 -2.66 -13.60
N TYR A 44 27.40 -1.82 -14.65
CA TYR A 44 26.70 -2.07 -15.91
C TYR A 44 27.30 -1.28 -17.07
N ASN A 45 27.20 -1.80 -18.30
CA ASN A 45 27.65 -1.12 -19.52
C ASN A 45 26.56 -1.09 -20.61
N TYR A 46 26.01 0.08 -20.87
CA TYR A 46 24.98 0.33 -21.90
C TYR A 46 25.54 0.77 -23.25
N ARG A 47 26.87 0.89 -23.42
CA ARG A 47 27.45 1.53 -24.62
C ARG A 47 27.02 0.90 -25.95
N ARG A 48 26.90 -0.43 -25.97
CA ARG A 48 26.43 -1.18 -27.16
C ARG A 48 24.90 -1.14 -27.36
N LYS A 49 24.16 -0.59 -26.40
CA LYS A 49 22.69 -0.48 -26.38
C LYS A 49 22.21 0.97 -26.51
N ILE A 50 23.13 1.92 -26.75
CA ILE A 50 22.78 3.33 -26.96
C ILE A 50 22.05 3.45 -28.29
N ASN A 51 20.86 4.04 -28.26
CA ASN A 51 20.15 4.44 -29.47
C ASN A 51 20.67 5.81 -29.93
N TRP A 52 21.58 5.82 -30.90
CA TRP A 52 22.17 7.06 -31.42
C TRP A 52 21.20 7.89 -32.27
N ASN A 53 20.07 7.33 -32.70
CA ASN A 53 19.08 8.06 -33.50
C ASN A 53 18.33 9.15 -32.71
N VAL A 54 18.38 9.09 -31.38
CA VAL A 54 17.77 10.11 -30.49
C VAL A 54 18.79 11.10 -29.95
N TYR A 55 20.03 11.10 -30.47
CA TYR A 55 21.04 12.07 -30.06
C TYR A 55 20.50 13.52 -30.19
N PRO A 56 20.71 14.39 -29.19
CA PRO A 56 21.60 14.26 -28.03
C PRO A 56 20.98 13.67 -26.76
N ASP A 57 19.83 13.00 -26.81
CA ASP A 57 19.14 12.50 -25.62
C ASP A 57 19.78 11.21 -25.06
N PHE A 58 20.28 11.29 -23.82
CA PHE A 58 20.82 10.16 -23.04
C PHE A 58 19.94 9.78 -21.85
N SER A 59 18.73 10.32 -21.74
CA SER A 59 17.82 10.11 -20.61
C SER A 59 17.56 8.62 -20.35
N ALA A 60 17.42 7.82 -21.40
CA ALA A 60 17.25 6.38 -21.27
C ALA A 60 18.47 5.70 -20.63
N VAL A 61 19.69 6.10 -20.97
CA VAL A 61 20.92 5.57 -20.37
C VAL A 61 21.02 5.97 -18.91
N ILE A 62 20.78 7.25 -18.61
CA ILE A 62 20.86 7.80 -17.24
C ILE A 62 19.83 7.12 -16.34
N ASN A 63 18.56 7.05 -16.77
CA ASN A 63 17.49 6.36 -16.05
C ASN A 63 17.83 4.90 -15.77
N ASN A 64 18.38 4.20 -16.76
CA ASN A 64 18.75 2.81 -16.60
C ASN A 64 19.96 2.63 -15.66
N CYS A 65 20.97 3.50 -15.73
CA CYS A 65 22.08 3.48 -14.77
C CYS A 65 21.60 3.74 -13.34
N ALA A 66 20.67 4.69 -13.11
CA ALA A 66 20.08 4.95 -11.80
C ALA A 66 19.32 3.74 -11.26
N ARG A 67 18.49 3.11 -12.11
CA ARG A 67 17.75 1.89 -11.76
C ARG A 67 18.70 0.74 -11.40
N GLN A 68 19.72 0.51 -12.22
CA GLN A 68 20.70 -0.54 -11.97
C GLN A 68 21.54 -0.24 -10.73
N ALA A 69 21.83 1.03 -10.42
CA ALA A 69 22.54 1.39 -9.20
C ALA A 69 21.78 0.90 -7.96
N TYR A 70 20.47 1.18 -7.91
CA TYR A 70 19.60 0.71 -6.83
C TYR A 70 19.58 -0.81 -6.72
N LEU A 71 19.40 -1.51 -7.84
CA LEU A 71 19.38 -2.98 -7.87
C LEU A 71 20.71 -3.61 -7.43
N ASN A 72 21.83 -2.91 -7.65
CA ASN A 72 23.17 -3.33 -7.23
C ASN A 72 23.53 -2.88 -5.79
N GLY A 73 22.58 -2.38 -5.01
CA GLY A 73 22.81 -2.03 -3.61
C GLY A 73 23.36 -0.61 -3.38
N PHE A 74 23.60 0.17 -4.43
CA PHE A 74 24.01 1.57 -4.30
C PHE A 74 22.79 2.44 -3.93
N ARG A 75 23.00 3.42 -3.06
CA ARG A 75 21.92 4.24 -2.49
C ARG A 75 22.14 5.73 -2.61
N THR A 76 23.39 6.17 -2.77
CA THR A 76 23.76 7.58 -2.64
C THR A 76 24.12 8.24 -3.96
N MET A 77 24.93 7.59 -4.81
CA MET A 77 25.40 8.19 -6.05
C MET A 77 25.63 7.15 -7.14
N PHE A 78 25.52 7.59 -8.39
CA PHE A 78 26.04 6.88 -9.56
C PHE A 78 26.64 7.88 -10.53
N ALA A 79 27.41 7.40 -11.50
CA ALA A 79 27.91 8.19 -12.60
C ALA A 79 27.76 7.46 -13.93
N VAL A 80 27.68 8.24 -15.00
CA VAL A 80 27.77 7.74 -16.37
C VAL A 80 29.10 8.20 -16.97
N GLN A 81 29.93 7.25 -17.37
CA GLN A 81 31.19 7.47 -18.08
C GLN A 81 31.08 6.96 -19.51
N PHE A 82 31.90 7.53 -20.39
CA PHE A 82 32.07 7.09 -21.77
C PHE A 82 30.75 6.76 -22.48
N TRP A 83 29.79 7.68 -22.36
CA TRP A 83 28.43 7.64 -22.93
C TRP A 83 27.46 6.60 -22.35
N GLY A 84 27.91 5.61 -21.58
CA GLY A 84 27.00 4.57 -21.07
C GLY A 84 27.58 3.53 -20.12
N GLU A 85 28.79 3.71 -19.62
CA GLU A 85 29.32 2.90 -18.52
C GLU A 85 28.77 3.45 -17.20
N CYS A 86 28.10 2.61 -16.42
CA CYS A 86 27.52 2.98 -15.15
C CYS A 86 28.50 2.67 -14.01
N TRP A 87 28.86 3.69 -13.24
CA TRP A 87 29.85 3.59 -12.18
C TRP A 87 29.28 4.01 -10.81
N SER A 88 29.63 3.26 -9.77
CA SER A 88 29.35 3.62 -8.37
C SER A 88 30.29 2.84 -7.44
N ASP A 89 30.24 3.11 -6.13
CA ASP A 89 30.73 2.23 -5.07
C ASP A 89 30.15 2.66 -3.71
N GLY A 90 30.36 1.87 -2.65
CA GLY A 90 29.87 2.18 -1.30
C GLY A 90 30.45 3.46 -0.68
N SER A 91 31.47 4.05 -1.29
CA SER A 91 32.15 5.29 -0.87
C SER A 91 31.97 6.42 -1.87
N ALA A 92 31.05 6.29 -2.84
CA ALA A 92 30.90 7.20 -3.97
C ALA A 92 30.77 8.67 -3.54
N PHE A 93 29.97 8.93 -2.49
CA PHE A 93 29.75 10.26 -1.91
C PHE A 93 31.04 11.00 -1.52
N THR A 94 32.06 10.27 -1.09
CA THR A 94 33.35 10.86 -0.66
C THR A 94 34.42 10.89 -1.75
N ARG A 95 34.17 10.21 -2.88
CA ARG A 95 35.22 9.93 -3.88
C ARG A 95 34.91 10.43 -5.29
N PHE A 96 33.66 10.75 -5.60
CA PHE A 96 33.25 11.11 -6.96
C PHE A 96 34.09 12.25 -7.54
N MET A 97 34.55 13.18 -6.70
CA MET A 97 35.38 14.33 -7.08
C MET A 97 36.88 14.14 -6.85
N LYS A 98 37.37 12.91 -6.65
CA LYS A 98 38.77 12.60 -6.30
C LYS A 98 39.81 13.28 -7.21
N TYR A 99 39.51 13.47 -8.49
CA TYR A 99 40.43 14.08 -9.46
C TYR A 99 39.99 15.48 -9.91
N GLY A 100 39.04 16.09 -9.20
CA GLY A 100 38.53 17.42 -9.49
C GLY A 100 37.50 17.49 -10.61
N PRO A 101 37.03 18.71 -10.93
CA PRO A 101 36.05 18.95 -11.98
C PRO A 101 36.63 18.67 -13.37
N SER A 102 35.76 18.35 -14.32
CA SER A 102 36.11 18.18 -15.74
C SER A 102 35.10 18.90 -16.62
N SER A 103 35.54 19.31 -17.81
CA SER A 103 34.67 19.81 -18.88
C SER A 103 34.35 18.72 -19.92
N ASN A 104 34.88 17.50 -19.75
CA ASN A 104 34.78 16.42 -20.73
C ASN A 104 33.50 15.57 -20.57
N CYS A 105 32.37 16.22 -20.30
CA CYS A 105 31.05 15.61 -20.32
C CYS A 105 30.18 16.30 -21.38
N ALA A 106 29.11 15.63 -21.81
CA ALA A 106 28.11 16.22 -22.68
C ALA A 106 26.75 15.56 -22.38
N HIS A 107 25.67 16.34 -22.45
CA HIS A 107 24.30 15.81 -22.40
C HIS A 107 24.01 14.91 -21.19
N GLY A 108 24.55 15.25 -20.02
CA GLY A 108 24.37 14.49 -18.77
C GLY A 108 25.22 13.21 -18.67
N VAL A 109 26.14 12.96 -19.59
CA VAL A 109 27.02 11.78 -19.54
C VAL A 109 28.48 12.17 -19.71
N GLY A 110 29.37 11.40 -19.09
CA GLY A 110 30.80 11.57 -19.22
C GLY A 110 31.31 11.05 -20.57
N LYS A 111 32.35 11.68 -21.11
CA LYS A 111 33.13 11.12 -22.23
C LYS A 111 34.26 10.25 -21.65
N HIS A 112 35.29 9.98 -22.45
CA HIS A 112 36.45 9.21 -22.01
C HIS A 112 37.13 9.88 -20.80
N TRP A 113 37.35 9.12 -19.72
CA TRP A 113 37.95 9.60 -18.45
C TRP A 113 37.23 10.77 -17.77
N ALA A 114 35.92 10.86 -17.94
CA ALA A 114 35.10 11.77 -17.16
C ALA A 114 33.82 11.08 -16.68
N ASN A 115 33.43 11.37 -15.46
CA ASN A 115 32.21 10.89 -14.82
C ASN A 115 31.22 12.04 -14.74
N TYR A 116 30.06 11.91 -15.38
CA TYR A 116 28.93 12.78 -15.04
C TYR A 116 28.18 12.13 -13.88
N VAL A 117 28.21 12.78 -12.72
CA VAL A 117 27.79 12.22 -11.43
C VAL A 117 26.38 12.70 -11.09
N TYR A 118 25.60 11.79 -10.53
CA TYR A 118 24.24 12.01 -10.05
C TYR A 118 24.13 11.60 -8.58
N HIS A 119 23.41 12.41 -7.81
CA HIS A 119 23.00 12.08 -6.44
C HIS A 119 21.65 11.38 -6.49
N MET A 120 21.53 10.26 -5.78
CA MET A 120 20.34 9.41 -5.75
C MET A 120 19.55 9.63 -4.47
N MET A 121 18.23 9.66 -4.61
CA MET A 121 17.29 9.62 -3.52
C MET A 121 16.41 8.38 -3.70
N VAL A 122 16.41 7.50 -2.70
CA VAL A 122 15.59 6.30 -2.69
C VAL A 122 14.51 6.48 -1.64
N THR A 123 13.26 6.61 -2.09
CA THR A 123 12.12 6.63 -1.19
C THR A 123 11.42 5.28 -1.20
N GLN A 124 11.21 4.74 0.00
CA GLN A 124 10.35 3.59 0.19
C GLN A 124 8.98 4.12 0.58
N ASN A 125 8.05 4.13 -0.36
CA ASN A 125 6.68 4.45 -0.04
C ASN A 125 6.07 3.21 0.61
N SER A 126 6.02 3.24 1.95
CA SER A 126 5.18 2.33 2.72
C SER A 126 3.74 2.72 2.42
N VAL A 127 3.09 1.99 1.52
CA VAL A 127 1.65 2.14 1.33
C VAL A 127 1.01 1.83 2.68
N VAL A 128 0.26 2.78 3.22
CA VAL A 128 -0.42 2.67 4.51
C VAL A 128 -1.21 1.36 4.53
N GLN A 129 -0.83 0.43 5.40
CA GLN A 129 -1.49 -0.86 5.57
C GLN A 129 -2.79 -0.63 6.34
N GLN A 130 -3.82 -0.21 5.62
CA GLN A 130 -5.16 -0.02 6.16
C GLN A 130 -6.05 -1.17 5.74
N CYS A 131 -6.84 -1.69 6.68
CA CYS A 131 -7.88 -2.67 6.40
C CYS A 131 -9.18 -1.93 6.10
N THR A 132 -9.93 -2.39 5.11
CA THR A 132 -11.31 -1.93 4.90
C THR A 132 -12.27 -3.07 5.19
N SER A 133 -13.17 -2.88 6.15
CA SER A 133 -14.26 -3.83 6.41
C SER A 133 -15.59 -3.08 6.45
N ASN A 134 -16.56 -3.55 5.65
CA ASN A 134 -17.90 -2.98 5.49
C ASN A 134 -17.91 -1.44 5.27
N GLY A 135 -16.94 -0.91 4.52
CA GLY A 135 -16.83 0.52 4.21
C GLY A 135 -16.24 1.40 5.32
N LYS A 136 -15.70 0.79 6.39
CA LYS A 136 -14.90 1.46 7.41
C LYS A 136 -13.43 1.12 7.24
N VAL A 137 -12.58 2.14 7.36
CA VAL A 137 -11.12 2.03 7.28
C VAL A 137 -10.54 1.87 8.68
N TYR A 138 -9.60 0.95 8.82
CA TYR A 138 -8.89 0.61 10.06
C TYR A 138 -7.39 0.70 9.79
N ASN A 139 -6.64 1.32 10.69
CA ASN A 139 -5.18 1.39 10.61
C ASN A 139 -4.56 0.07 11.06
N GLU A 140 -3.28 -0.13 10.73
CA GLU A 140 -2.49 -1.24 11.23
C GLU A 140 -2.56 -1.33 12.77
N GLY A 141 -2.82 -2.52 13.30
CA GLY A 141 -3.02 -2.80 14.72
C GLY A 141 -4.43 -2.49 15.25
N ASP A 142 -5.30 -1.83 14.47
CA ASP A 142 -6.66 -1.55 14.92
C ASP A 142 -7.47 -2.85 15.05
N THR A 143 -8.28 -2.92 16.10
CA THR A 143 -9.28 -3.98 16.23
C THR A 143 -10.52 -3.64 15.41
N MET A 144 -11.00 -4.60 14.61
CA MET A 144 -12.22 -4.50 13.81
C MET A 144 -13.21 -5.62 14.17
N TYR A 145 -14.50 -5.36 13.96
CA TYR A 145 -15.56 -6.37 14.05
C TYR A 145 -16.05 -6.68 12.64
N VAL A 146 -15.94 -7.94 12.23
CA VAL A 146 -16.37 -8.41 10.92
C VAL A 146 -17.44 -9.50 11.07
N PRO A 147 -18.44 -9.55 10.19
CA PRO A 147 -19.39 -10.66 10.15
C PRO A 147 -18.66 -12.00 9.92
N ASN A 148 -19.04 -13.09 10.59
CA ASN A 148 -18.59 -14.42 10.18
C ASN A 148 -19.26 -14.85 8.86
N GLU A 149 -18.72 -15.89 8.22
CA GLU A 149 -19.46 -16.59 7.18
C GLU A 149 -20.47 -17.53 7.85
N TRP A 150 -21.76 -17.26 7.70
CA TRP A 150 -22.83 -18.08 8.26
C TRP A 150 -23.73 -18.66 7.17
N LEU A 151 -24.18 -19.90 7.38
CA LEU A 151 -25.20 -20.55 6.55
C LEU A 151 -26.61 -20.15 6.98
N ASP A 152 -26.78 -19.77 8.26
CA ASP A 152 -28.06 -19.42 8.89
C ASP A 152 -27.88 -18.19 9.78
N VAL A 153 -28.89 -17.31 9.84
CA VAL A 153 -28.87 -16.07 10.64
C VAL A 153 -28.71 -16.35 12.14
N LYS A 154 -29.15 -17.53 12.62
CA LYS A 154 -28.95 -17.94 14.01
C LYS A 154 -27.47 -18.14 14.37
N ASP A 155 -26.63 -18.40 13.37
CA ASP A 155 -25.19 -18.57 13.50
C ASP A 155 -24.44 -17.25 13.21
N ALA A 156 -25.17 -16.16 12.97
CA ALA A 156 -24.58 -14.85 12.75
C ALA A 156 -23.89 -14.35 14.02
N ALA A 157 -22.66 -13.91 13.86
CA ALA A 157 -21.78 -13.46 14.91
C ALA A 157 -20.81 -12.39 14.37
N CYS A 158 -20.32 -11.58 15.29
CA CYS A 158 -19.29 -10.61 15.03
C CYS A 158 -17.95 -11.15 15.49
N GLN A 159 -17.06 -11.42 14.53
CA GLN A 159 -15.68 -11.78 14.80
C GLN A 159 -14.87 -10.52 15.13
N LYS A 160 -14.19 -10.54 16.26
CA LYS A 160 -13.18 -9.56 16.62
C LYS A 160 -11.87 -9.96 15.94
N CYS A 161 -11.38 -9.11 15.06
CA CYS A 161 -10.13 -9.30 14.32
C CYS A 161 -9.18 -8.12 14.54
N GLU A 162 -7.90 -8.33 14.29
CA GLU A 162 -6.87 -7.29 14.26
C GLU A 162 -6.50 -6.97 12.82
N CYS A 163 -6.40 -5.68 12.49
CA CYS A 163 -5.87 -5.24 11.21
C CYS A 163 -4.37 -5.48 11.20
N ASN A 164 -3.92 -6.50 10.47
CA ASN A 164 -2.50 -6.74 10.28
C ASN A 164 -2.22 -6.89 8.80
N SER A 165 -1.27 -6.11 8.31
CA SER A 165 -0.83 -6.12 6.92
C SER A 165 -1.99 -5.91 5.93
N GLY A 166 -2.94 -5.03 6.28
CA GLY A 166 -4.13 -4.75 5.46
C GLY A 166 -5.19 -5.86 5.43
N LYS A 167 -5.09 -6.87 6.30
CA LYS A 167 -6.08 -7.95 6.44
C LYS A 167 -6.60 -8.07 7.87
N ALA A 168 -7.84 -8.55 7.98
CA ALA A 168 -8.36 -9.05 9.24
C ALA A 168 -7.61 -10.34 9.61
N SER A 169 -6.87 -10.28 10.70
CA SER A 169 -6.05 -11.37 11.25
C SER A 169 -6.46 -11.66 12.70
N SER A 170 -6.04 -12.80 13.25
CA SER A 170 -6.32 -13.16 14.66
C SER A 170 -7.82 -13.08 15.02
N CYS A 171 -8.67 -13.45 14.08
CA CYS A 171 -10.11 -13.37 14.23
C CYS A 171 -10.64 -14.40 15.23
N SER A 172 -11.45 -13.96 16.17
CA SER A 172 -12.15 -14.81 17.13
C SER A 172 -13.60 -14.32 17.30
N ILE A 173 -14.52 -15.20 17.66
CA ILE A 173 -15.91 -14.79 17.91
C ILE A 173 -15.89 -13.80 19.08
N GLY A 174 -16.30 -12.56 18.81
CA GLY A 174 -16.44 -11.51 19.82
C GLY A 174 -17.78 -11.64 20.55
N TYR A 175 -18.86 -11.67 19.78
CA TYR A 175 -20.22 -11.86 20.29
C TYR A 175 -21.15 -12.39 19.18
N HIS A 176 -22.22 -13.08 19.57
CA HIS A 176 -23.26 -13.54 18.66
C HIS A 176 -24.25 -12.41 18.38
N CYS A 177 -24.82 -12.40 17.17
CA CYS A 177 -25.87 -11.46 16.82
C CYS A 177 -27.21 -11.96 17.37
N ASP A 178 -28.05 -11.04 17.84
CA ASP A 178 -29.39 -11.37 18.29
C ASP A 178 -30.24 -11.81 17.08
N ALA A 179 -30.40 -13.12 16.94
CA ALA A 179 -31.38 -13.67 16.02
C ALA A 179 -32.76 -13.48 16.67
N LEU A 180 -33.58 -12.59 16.10
CA LEU A 180 -34.99 -12.48 16.49
C LEU A 180 -35.61 -13.88 16.36
N LEU A 181 -36.45 -14.25 17.34
CA LEU A 181 -37.13 -15.54 17.44
C LEU A 181 -37.65 -15.99 16.06
N ASP A 182 -37.45 -17.28 15.78
CA ASP A 182 -37.74 -17.93 14.50
C ASP A 182 -39.11 -17.49 13.93
N GLY A 183 -39.08 -16.86 12.74
CA GLY A 183 -40.27 -16.32 12.05
C GLY A 183 -40.63 -14.85 12.31
N ALA A 184 -39.93 -14.13 13.18
CA ALA A 184 -40.23 -12.72 13.48
C ALA A 184 -39.64 -11.72 12.46
N CYS A 185 -38.71 -12.16 11.60
CA CYS A 185 -38.08 -11.30 10.62
C CYS A 185 -38.33 -11.79 9.19
N GLU A 186 -38.87 -10.89 8.37
CA GLU A 186 -39.17 -11.15 6.97
C GLU A 186 -37.92 -11.14 6.08
N LYS A 187 -36.98 -10.22 6.35
CA LYS A 187 -35.72 -10.14 5.62
C LYS A 187 -34.59 -9.56 6.47
N TYR A 188 -33.48 -10.28 6.56
CA TYR A 188 -32.25 -9.77 7.16
C TYR A 188 -31.38 -9.06 6.11
N VAL A 189 -30.88 -7.88 6.45
CA VAL A 189 -29.98 -7.08 5.61
C VAL A 189 -28.76 -6.67 6.40
N LEU A 190 -27.57 -6.81 5.80
CA LEU A 190 -26.32 -6.32 6.35
C LEU A 190 -26.02 -4.93 5.77
N GLU A 191 -26.29 -3.88 6.54
CA GLU A 191 -26.02 -2.51 6.13
C GLU A 191 -24.51 -2.17 6.18
N PRO A 192 -24.02 -1.28 5.31
CA PRO A 192 -22.64 -0.80 5.39
C PRO A 192 -22.33 -0.24 6.78
N LYS A 193 -21.13 -0.55 7.29
CA LYS A 193 -20.61 -0.16 8.62
C LYS A 193 -21.25 -0.87 9.82
N GLN A 194 -22.16 -1.83 9.60
CA GLN A 194 -22.70 -2.69 10.65
C GLN A 194 -22.08 -4.08 10.55
N CYS A 195 -21.98 -4.76 11.71
CA CYS A 195 -21.44 -6.11 11.80
C CYS A 195 -22.56 -7.15 11.89
N CYS A 196 -23.57 -6.91 12.73
CA CYS A 196 -24.76 -7.76 12.78
C CYS A 196 -25.79 -7.34 11.72
N PRO A 197 -26.51 -8.31 11.14
CA PRO A 197 -27.61 -8.01 10.23
C PRO A 197 -28.77 -7.35 10.99
N THR A 198 -29.50 -6.47 10.31
CA THR A 198 -30.74 -5.86 10.79
C THR A 198 -31.95 -6.47 10.12
N CYS A 199 -33.07 -6.53 10.83
CA CYS A 199 -34.33 -6.95 10.26
C CYS A 199 -35.02 -5.81 9.52
N VAL A 200 -35.37 -6.04 8.25
CA VAL A 200 -36.23 -5.18 7.45
C VAL A 200 -37.58 -5.90 7.35
N SER A 201 -38.56 -5.45 8.13
CA SER A 201 -39.96 -5.84 7.95
C SER A 201 -40.58 -4.99 6.85
N ASP A 202 -41.31 -5.57 5.89
CA ASP A 202 -42.13 -4.77 4.98
C ASP A 202 -43.09 -3.93 5.83
N ALA A 203 -43.16 -2.64 5.51
CA ALA A 203 -44.05 -1.70 6.18
C ALA A 203 -45.51 -2.04 5.86
N LYS A 204 -46.09 -3.05 6.54
CA LYS A 204 -47.53 -3.33 6.62
C LYS A 204 -47.85 -4.38 7.70
N SER A 205 -47.79 -3.98 8.97
CA SER A 205 -48.85 -4.29 9.95
C SER A 205 -48.63 -3.51 11.25
N SER A 206 -49.69 -2.81 11.64
CA SER A 206 -49.94 -2.07 12.89
C SER A 206 -49.08 -2.39 14.13
N LYS A 207 -48.38 -1.37 14.61
CA LYS A 207 -48.56 -0.98 16.02
C LYS A 207 -49.50 0.21 16.06
N GLU A 208 -50.80 -0.05 15.99
CA GLU A 208 -51.69 0.74 16.82
C GLU A 208 -51.20 0.51 18.26
N ALA A 209 -50.63 1.54 18.86
CA ALA A 209 -50.48 1.55 20.29
C ALA A 209 -51.89 1.41 20.87
N ILE A 210 -52.20 0.26 21.47
CA ILE A 210 -53.36 0.17 22.35
C ILE A 210 -53.02 1.10 23.52
N ALA A 211 -53.60 2.30 23.50
CA ALA A 211 -53.53 3.21 24.61
C ALA A 211 -54.18 2.50 25.81
N LEU A 212 -53.35 2.06 26.75
CA LEU A 212 -53.84 1.68 28.06
C LEU A 212 -54.52 2.91 28.66
N PRO A 213 -55.76 2.80 29.16
CA PRO A 213 -56.42 3.92 29.81
C PRO A 213 -55.53 4.39 30.96
N ALA A 214 -55.34 5.72 31.05
CA ALA A 214 -54.56 6.33 32.11
C ALA A 214 -55.03 5.80 33.47
N GLU A 215 -54.09 5.31 34.29
CA GLU A 215 -54.39 4.91 35.66
C GLU A 215 -55.05 6.08 36.38
N LYS A 216 -56.27 5.85 36.89
CA LYS A 216 -56.99 6.83 37.68
C LYS A 216 -56.09 7.24 38.86
N PRO A 217 -55.94 8.54 39.16
CA PRO A 217 -55.15 8.96 40.31
C PRO A 217 -55.70 8.31 41.59
N PRO A 218 -54.82 7.90 42.51
CA PRO A 218 -55.24 7.25 43.75
C PRO A 218 -56.18 8.17 44.53
N PRO A 219 -57.22 7.62 45.18
CA PRO A 219 -58.19 8.42 45.92
C PRO A 219 -57.48 9.18 47.05
N THR A 220 -57.65 10.49 47.05
CA THR A 220 -57.22 11.37 48.14
C THR A 220 -58.17 11.19 49.31
N TRP A 221 -57.73 10.46 50.33
CA TRP A 221 -58.44 10.38 51.60
C TRP A 221 -58.30 11.71 52.33
N PRO A 222 -59.38 12.31 52.86
CA PRO A 222 -59.26 13.52 53.66
C PRO A 222 -58.49 13.18 54.94
N LEU A 223 -57.53 14.01 55.30
CA LEU A 223 -56.96 14.03 56.64
C LEU A 223 -58.01 14.66 57.57
N TRP A 224 -58.64 13.83 58.40
CA TRP A 224 -59.53 14.28 59.47
C TRP A 224 -58.68 14.64 60.71
N PRO A 225 -59.20 15.53 61.57
CA PRO A 225 -58.50 16.68 62.14
C PRO A 225 -57.50 16.38 63.25
#